data_AF-A0AAV6CFI9-F1
#
_entry.id   AF-A0AAV6CFI9-F1
#
_cell.length_a   1.000
_cell.length_b   1.000
_cell.length_c   1.000
_cell.angle_alpha   90.00
_cell.angle_beta   90.00
_cell.angle_gamma   90.00
#
_symmetry.space_group_name_H-M   'P 1'
#
loop_
_entity.id
_entity.type
_entity.pdbx_description
1 polymer ?
#
loop_
_entity_poly.entity_id
_entity_poly.type
_entity_poly.pdbx_seq_one_letter_code
_entity_poly.pdbx_strand_id
1 'polypeptide(L)'
;MKRTGTLLLWAASLLAICLATAKAAEKEYLVYQPRAGAEFTVKLLPGRYQQEWFNIKTGVSSEAEAIEGKGGEQLFSAPFRGEAVLWIKALAE
;
A
#
# COMPACT_ATOMS: atom_id res chain seq x y z
N MET A 1 -25.63 6.71 22.32
CA MET A 1 -24.80 5.62 21.72
C MET A 1 -23.65 6.25 20.95
N LYS A 2 -22.44 6.28 21.53
CA LYS A 2 -21.22 6.74 20.86
C LYS A 2 -20.27 5.53 20.87
N ARG A 3 -20.01 4.92 19.71
CA ARG A 3 -19.09 3.78 19.60
C ARG A 3 -17.67 4.32 19.60
N THR A 4 -17.02 4.23 20.76
CA THR A 4 -15.59 4.47 20.94
C THR A 4 -14.84 3.31 20.29
N GLY A 5 -14.30 3.53 19.09
CA GLY A 5 -13.46 2.55 18.38
C GLY A 5 -12.01 2.72 18.80
N THR A 6 -11.57 1.88 19.74
CA THR A 6 -10.16 1.73 20.13
C THR A 6 -9.36 1.22 18.92
N LEU A 7 -8.56 2.10 18.30
CA LEU A 7 -7.53 1.71 17.33
C LEU A 7 -6.31 1.19 18.09
N LEU A 8 -6.24 -0.12 18.31
CA LEU A 8 -5.03 -0.81 18.75
C LEU A 8 -4.11 -0.97 17.53
N LEU A 9 -3.18 -0.03 17.34
CA LEU A 9 -1.99 -0.28 16.51
C LEU A 9 -1.05 -1.18 17.31
N TRP A 10 -0.97 -2.46 16.97
CA TRP A 10 0.13 -3.32 17.41
C TRP A 10 1.37 -3.06 16.54
N ALA A 11 2.49 -2.80 17.22
CA ALA A 11 3.78 -2.48 16.65
C ALA A 11 4.39 -3.63 15.81
N ALA A 12 5.10 -3.28 14.73
CA ALA A 12 6.05 -4.16 14.07
C ALA A 12 7.26 -3.36 13.53
N SER A 13 8.42 -3.61 14.13
CA SER A 13 9.81 -3.36 13.70
C SER A 13 10.27 -1.98 13.18
N LEU A 14 11.31 -1.48 13.83
CA LEU A 14 12.06 -0.26 13.52
C LEU A 14 12.72 -0.31 12.13
N LEU A 15 12.09 0.36 11.15
CA LEU A 15 12.62 1.10 9.98
C LEU A 15 11.66 1.12 8.77
N ALA A 16 10.41 0.66 8.92
CA ALA A 16 9.38 0.84 7.89
C ALA A 16 8.23 1.68 8.44
N ILE A 17 8.26 3.00 8.20
CA ILE A 17 7.09 3.85 8.42
C ILE A 17 6.10 3.55 7.28
N CYS A 18 5.19 2.60 7.52
CA CYS A 18 4.09 2.30 6.60
C CYS A 18 2.92 3.25 6.90
N LEU A 19 2.85 4.38 6.20
CA LEU A 19 1.75 5.35 6.35
C LEU A 19 0.59 4.99 5.42
N ALA A 20 -0.24 4.02 5.80
CA ALA A 20 -1.47 3.72 5.09
C ALA A 20 -2.61 4.67 5.54
N THR A 21 -3.02 5.61 4.70
CA THR A 21 -4.21 6.45 4.94
C THR A 21 -5.40 5.89 4.15
N ALA A 22 -6.32 5.19 4.80
CA ALA A 22 -7.55 4.74 4.15
C ALA A 22 -8.67 5.78 4.35
N LYS A 23 -9.16 6.38 3.26
CA LYS A 23 -10.42 7.14 3.28
C LYS A 23 -11.56 6.15 3.03
N ALA A 24 -12.46 5.96 3.99
CA ALA A 24 -13.42 4.84 3.98
C ALA A 24 -14.35 4.74 2.74
N ALA A 25 -14.49 5.81 1.95
CA ALA A 25 -15.25 5.80 0.69
C ALA A 25 -14.40 5.41 -0.54
N GLU A 26 -13.08 5.53 -0.47
CA GLU A 26 -12.14 5.33 -1.57
C GLU A 26 -11.02 4.45 -1.02
N LYS A 27 -11.11 3.13 -1.20
CA LYS A 27 -10.12 2.16 -0.70
C LYS A 27 -8.77 2.46 -1.37
N GLU A 28 -7.99 3.34 -0.75
CA GLU A 28 -6.73 3.86 -1.25
C GLU A 28 -5.64 3.63 -0.21
N TYR A 29 -4.48 3.20 -0.68
CA TYR A 29 -3.33 2.81 0.13
C TYR A 29 -2.09 3.44 -0.48
N LEU A 30 -1.29 4.09 0.35
CA LEU A 30 0.02 4.59 -0.01
C LEU A 30 1.03 3.92 0.91
N VAL A 31 2.07 3.32 0.34
CA VAL A 31 3.09 2.60 1.12
C VAL A 31 4.46 3.07 0.67
N TYR A 32 5.23 3.61 1.61
CA TYR A 32 6.63 3.94 1.38
C TYR A 32 7.53 2.76 1.75
N GLN A 33 8.46 2.48 0.84
CA GLN A 33 9.40 1.37 0.89
C GLN A 33 10.82 1.97 0.80
N PRO A 34 11.59 2.03 1.90
CA PRO A 34 12.93 2.62 1.89
C PRO A 34 14.04 1.64 1.47
N ARG A 35 13.77 0.33 1.45
CA ARG A 35 14.80 -0.71 1.30
C ARG A 35 14.76 -1.35 -0.08
N ALA A 36 15.50 -0.81 -1.06
CA ALA A 36 15.61 -1.35 -2.41
C ALA A 36 15.53 -2.89 -2.51
N GLY A 37 14.51 -3.40 -3.22
CA GLY A 37 14.32 -4.83 -3.50
C GLY A 37 13.75 -5.68 -2.36
N ALA A 38 13.39 -5.10 -1.21
CA ALA A 38 12.71 -5.84 -0.15
C ALA A 38 11.19 -5.90 -0.36
N GLU A 39 10.62 -7.08 -0.12
CA GLU A 39 9.19 -7.32 -0.15
C GLU A 39 8.49 -6.83 1.12
N PHE A 40 7.21 -6.49 1.01
CA PHE A 40 6.36 -6.17 2.16
C PHE A 40 4.93 -6.63 1.90
N THR A 41 4.12 -6.73 2.95
CA THR A 41 2.71 -7.11 2.84
C THR A 41 1.79 -5.91 3.07
N VAL A 42 0.69 -5.86 2.32
CA VAL A 42 -0.42 -4.91 2.51
C VAL A 42 -1.70 -5.70 2.73
N LYS A 43 -2.46 -5.34 3.76
CA LYS A 43 -3.79 -5.91 4.00
C LYS A 43 -4.82 -5.22 3.10
N LEU A 44 -5.22 -5.90 2.04
CA LEU A 44 -6.25 -5.42 1.12
C LEU A 44 -7.61 -6.04 1.47
N LEU A 45 -8.66 -5.26 1.28
CA LEU A 45 -10.02 -5.81 1.24
C LEU A 45 -10.25 -6.50 -0.12
N PRO A 46 -11.25 -7.39 -0.21
CA PRO A 46 -11.69 -7.89 -1.51
C PRO A 46 -12.11 -6.75 -2.45
N GLY A 47 -11.69 -6.82 -3.71
CA GLY A 47 -12.05 -5.86 -4.75
C GLY A 47 -11.04 -5.74 -5.89
N ARG A 48 -11.34 -4.89 -6.87
CA ARG A 48 -10.42 -4.54 -7.96
C ARG A 48 -9.71 -3.23 -7.66
N TYR A 49 -8.41 -3.20 -7.92
CA TYR A 49 -7.56 -2.04 -7.66
C TYR A 49 -6.69 -1.74 -8.86
N GLN A 50 -6.23 -0.49 -8.94
CA GLN A 50 -5.11 -0.06 -9.74
C GLN A 50 -3.93 0.15 -8.81
N GLN A 51 -2.76 -0.38 -9.17
CA GLN A 51 -1.49 -0.11 -8.50
C GLN A 51 -0.56 0.68 -9.40
N GLU A 52 0.28 1.53 -8.80
CA GLU A 52 1.40 2.20 -9.48
C GLU A 52 2.58 2.32 -8.51
N TRP A 53 3.79 2.12 -9.03
CA TRP A 53 5.03 2.29 -8.29
C TRP A 53 5.74 3.57 -8.68
N PHE A 54 6.25 4.31 -7.70
CA PHE A 54 7.02 5.53 -7.91
C PHE A 54 8.43 5.38 -7.34
N ASN A 55 9.46 5.59 -8.15
CA ASN A 55 10.83 5.69 -7.69
C ASN A 55 11.10 7.10 -7.19
N ILE A 56 11.25 7.27 -5.88
CA ILE A 56 11.36 8.60 -5.26
C ILE A 56 12.67 9.30 -5.63
N LYS A 57 13.73 8.54 -5.90
CA LYS A 57 15.03 9.10 -6.24
C LYS A 57 15.10 9.62 -7.68
N THR A 58 14.44 8.93 -8.62
CA THR A 58 14.51 9.28 -10.05
C THR A 58 13.26 10.00 -10.56
N GLY A 59 12.16 9.97 -9.82
CA GLY A 59 10.86 10.50 -10.25
C GLY A 59 10.16 9.65 -11.31
N VAL A 60 10.70 8.48 -11.64
CA VAL A 60 10.11 7.55 -12.63
C VAL A 60 9.00 6.73 -11.97
N SER A 61 7.87 6.55 -12.64
CA SER A 61 6.83 5.61 -12.23
C SER A 61 6.78 4.36 -13.11
N SER A 62 6.22 3.28 -12.58
CA SER A 62 5.82 2.10 -13.38
C SER A 62 4.56 2.41 -14.16
N GLU A 63 4.25 1.58 -15.16
CA GLU A 63 2.90 1.54 -15.70
C GLU A 63 1.90 1.15 -14.60
N ALA A 64 0.71 1.73 -14.66
CA ALA A 64 -0.36 1.41 -13.73
C ALA A 64 -0.98 0.05 -14.08
N GLU A 65 -1.06 -0.85 -13.10
CA GLU A 65 -1.50 -2.22 -13.30
C GLU A 65 -2.78 -2.52 -12.50
N ALA A 66 -3.73 -3.23 -13.11
CA ALA A 66 -4.91 -3.70 -12.40
C ALA A 66 -4.58 -4.96 -11.58
N ILE A 67 -4.91 -4.95 -10.30
CA ILE A 67 -4.72 -6.08 -9.38
C ILE A 67 -6.03 -6.46 -8.70
N GLU A 68 -6.13 -7.72 -8.29
CA GLU A 68 -7.25 -8.23 -7.49
C GLU A 68 -6.84 -8.28 -6.02
N GLY A 69 -7.61 -7.60 -5.18
CA GLY A 69 -7.57 -7.75 -3.73
C GLY A 69 -8.27 -9.04 -3.35
N LYS A 70 -7.54 -10.01 -2.79
CA LYS A 70 -8.11 -11.32 -2.39
C LYS A 70 -8.76 -11.29 -1.01
N GLY A 71 -8.58 -10.20 -0.27
CA GLY A 71 -8.86 -10.13 1.16
C GLY A 71 -7.68 -10.65 1.97
N GLY A 72 -7.23 -9.86 2.95
CA GLY A 72 -6.11 -10.22 3.82
C GLY A 72 -4.76 -9.72 3.27
N GLU A 73 -3.67 -10.34 3.70
CA GLU A 73 -2.31 -9.92 3.35
C GLU A 73 -1.95 -10.31 1.91
N GLN A 74 -1.46 -9.35 1.13
CA GLN A 74 -0.86 -9.56 -0.18
C GLN A 74 0.57 -9.04 -0.20
N LEU A 75 1.45 -9.80 -0.84
CA LEU A 75 2.88 -9.50 -0.95
C LEU A 75 3.14 -8.58 -2.14
N PHE A 76 3.99 -7.57 -1.94
CA PHE A 76 4.37 -6.59 -2.93
C PHE A 76 5.88 -6.40 -2.97
N SER A 77 6.41 -6.19 -4.17
CA SER A 77 7.82 -5.90 -4.44
C SER A 77 7.93 -4.86 -5.54
N ALA A 78 8.74 -3.82 -5.33
CA ALA A 78 8.95 -2.79 -6.35
C ALA A 78 9.63 -3.39 -7.60
N PRO A 79 9.22 -3.01 -8.82
CA PRO A 79 9.79 -3.53 -10.06
C PRO A 79 11.17 -2.92 -10.41
N PHE A 80 11.74 -2.12 -9.51
CA PHE A 80 13.02 -1.45 -9.67
C PHE A 80 13.80 -1.42 -8.37
N ARG A 81 15.10 -1.12 -8.48
CA ARG A 81 15.97 -0.86 -7.32
C ARG A 81 15.80 0.58 -6.84
N GLY A 82 15.89 0.77 -5.53
CA GLY A 82 15.82 2.08 -4.88
C GLY A 82 14.63 2.19 -3.93
N GLU A 83 14.48 3.37 -3.35
CA GLU A 83 13.32 3.73 -2.55
C GLU A 83 12.09 3.85 -3.45
N ALA A 84 10.97 3.28 -2.98
CA ALA A 84 9.75 3.21 -3.75
C ALA A 84 8.56 3.70 -2.93
N VAL A 85 7.57 4.26 -3.61
CA VAL A 85 6.21 4.40 -3.09
C VAL A 85 5.29 3.53 -3.93
N LEU A 86 4.54 2.65 -3.27
CA LEU A 86 3.42 1.93 -3.85
C LEU A 86 2.15 2.72 -3.58
N TRP A 87 1.42 3.02 -4.64
CA TRP A 87 0.07 3.56 -4.58
C TRP A 87 -0.91 2.50 -5.07
N ILE A 88 -1.94 2.21 -4.28
CA ILE A 88 -3.02 1.29 -4.65
C ILE A 88 -4.33 2.00 -4.44
N LYS A 89 -5.17 2.07 -5.48
CA LYS A 89 -6.49 2.69 -5.41
C LYS A 89 -7.55 1.74 -5.95
N ALA A 90 -8.66 1.59 -5.25
CA ALA A 90 -9.78 0.82 -5.77
C ALA A 90 -10.28 1.42 -7.08
N LEU A 91 -10.52 0.54 -8.05
CA LEU A 91 -11.27 0.91 -9.24
C LEU A 91 -12.72 1.14 -8.81
N ALA A 92 -13.32 2.24 -9.23
CA ALA A 92 -14.75 2.45 -9.04
C ALA A 92 -15.51 1.32 -9.76
N GLU A 93 -16.54 0.78 -9.09
CA GLU A 93 -17.48 -0.17 -9.69
C GLU A 93 -18.41 0.53 -10.69
#